data_AF-A0A835NEL6-F1
#
_entry.id   AF-A0A835NEL6-F1
#
_cell.length_a   1.000
_cell.length_b   1.000
_cell.length_c   1.000
_cell.angle_alpha   90.00
_cell.angle_beta   90.00
_cell.angle_gamma   90.00
#
_symmetry.space_group_name_H-M   'P 1'
#
loop_
_entity.id
_entity.type
_entity.pdbx_description
1 polymer ?
#
loop_
_entity_poly.entity_id
_entity_poly.type
_entity_poly.pdbx_seq_one_letter_code
_entity_poly.pdbx_strand_id
1 'polypeptide(L)'
;MSPSSLPQDGPAGFSFWAWLDGILGLLQEHLKQLWKDELILGFVSRKQEKKLLKSKRTGTFLLRFSESVLGGVTFTWVEHHERGSPTFHAVDPYTASELVSLALPDIIRDYQMMMEENIPENPLKYLYPSTARDEAFGPYYSQRQEGTAWHSLARPGTEPGQHLAPS
;
A
#
# COMPACT_ATOMS: atom_id res chain seq x y z
N MET A 1 1.73 38.84 30.94
CA MET A 1 2.24 38.20 29.71
C MET A 1 1.86 36.74 29.76
N SER A 2 0.81 36.34 29.06
CA SER A 2 0.40 34.93 28.99
C SER A 2 1.31 34.21 27.99
N PRO A 3 1.78 32.98 28.29
CA PRO A 3 2.56 32.22 27.33
C PRO A 3 1.66 31.86 26.15
N SER A 4 2.14 32.17 24.95
CA SER A 4 1.48 31.84 23.68
C SER A 4 1.21 30.33 23.62
N SER A 5 -0.06 29.96 23.57
CA SER A 5 -0.50 28.61 23.26
C SER A 5 0.04 28.21 21.89
N LEU A 6 0.88 27.18 21.85
CA LEU A 6 1.21 26.47 20.62
C LEU A 6 -0.08 26.04 19.90
N PRO A 7 -0.08 25.91 18.55
CA PRO A 7 -1.29 25.58 17.81
C PRO A 7 -1.88 24.27 18.34
N GLN A 8 -3.11 24.39 18.87
CA GLN A 8 -3.94 23.27 19.27
C GLN A 8 -4.13 22.30 18.11
N ASP A 9 -4.20 21.03 18.50
CA ASP A 9 -4.32 19.83 17.71
C ASP A 9 -4.95 20.06 16.32
N GLY A 10 -4.21 19.67 15.28
CA GLY A 10 -4.81 19.48 13.97
C GLY A 10 -5.95 18.45 14.07
N PRO A 11 -6.83 18.37 13.05
CA PRO A 11 -8.01 17.48 13.05
C PRO A 11 -7.71 15.99 13.30
N ALA A 12 -6.44 15.59 13.28
CA ALA A 12 -5.98 14.22 13.53
C ALA A 12 -5.66 13.93 15.02
N GLY A 13 -5.78 14.91 15.92
CA GLY A 13 -5.59 14.70 17.37
C GLY A 13 -4.12 14.60 17.82
N PHE A 14 -3.18 15.11 17.01
CA PHE A 14 -1.76 15.18 17.35
C PHE A 14 -1.11 16.47 16.82
N SER A 15 0.03 16.83 17.42
CA SER A 15 0.82 17.99 17.00
C SER A 15 1.63 17.71 15.73
N PHE A 16 1.99 18.77 15.01
CA PHE A 16 2.89 18.68 13.85
C PHE A 16 4.22 17.99 14.17
N TRP A 17 4.80 18.27 15.34
CA TRP A 17 6.09 17.68 15.73
C TRP A 17 5.97 16.18 16.00
N ALA A 18 4.90 15.76 16.67
CA ALA A 18 4.62 14.34 16.88
C ALA A 18 4.42 13.61 15.53
N TRP A 19 3.73 14.26 14.59
CA TRP A 19 3.59 13.74 13.23
C TRP A 19 4.92 13.59 12.52
N LEU A 20 5.73 14.65 12.49
CA LEU A 20 7.02 14.63 11.81
C LEU A 20 7.96 13.59 12.43
N ASP A 21 7.99 13.51 13.76
CA ASP A 21 8.77 12.50 14.49
C ASP A 21 8.32 11.08 14.11
N GLY A 22 7.01 10.83 14.03
CA GLY A 22 6.47 9.56 13.55
C GLY A 22 6.90 9.23 12.10
N ILE A 23 6.93 10.21 11.21
CA ILE A 23 7.44 10.02 9.84
C ILE A 23 8.94 9.72 9.83
N LEU A 24 9.73 10.41 10.65
CA LEU A 24 11.16 10.17 10.77
C LEU A 24 11.46 8.77 11.31
N GLY A 25 10.69 8.29 12.30
CA GLY A 25 10.78 6.92 12.81
C GLY A 25 10.48 5.89 11.71
N LEU A 26 9.34 6.05 11.01
CA LEU A 26 8.96 5.18 9.90
C LEU A 26 10.03 5.11 8.79
N LEU A 27 10.62 6.26 8.45
CA LEU A 27 11.71 6.36 7.49
C LEU A 27 12.96 5.61 7.96
N GLN A 28 13.36 5.79 9.21
CA GLN A 28 14.58 5.20 9.74
C GLN A 28 14.48 3.67 9.82
N GLU A 29 13.32 3.16 10.23
CA GLU A 29 13.12 1.74 10.53
C GLU A 29 12.73 0.92 9.29
N HIS A 30 11.85 1.44 8.43
CA HIS A 30 11.20 0.63 7.39
C HIS A 30 11.44 1.14 5.97
N LEU A 31 11.59 2.45 5.76
CA LEU A 31 11.51 3.05 4.42
C LEU A 31 12.82 3.70 3.95
N LYS A 32 13.91 3.55 4.72
CA LYS A 32 15.17 4.27 4.51
C LYS A 32 15.70 4.16 3.10
N GLN A 33 15.71 2.95 2.55
CA GLN A 33 16.31 2.71 1.24
C GLN A 33 15.37 3.15 0.11
N LEU A 34 14.06 2.90 0.23
CA LEU A 34 13.05 3.40 -0.71
C LEU A 34 13.02 4.94 -0.80
N TRP A 35 13.24 5.62 0.33
CA TRP A 35 13.34 7.08 0.38
C TRP A 35 14.61 7.59 -0.30
N LYS A 36 15.76 6.96 -0.02
CA LYS A 36 17.05 7.32 -0.65
C LYS A 36 17.04 7.15 -2.15
N ASP A 37 16.36 6.12 -2.63
CA ASP A 37 16.28 5.77 -4.05
C ASP A 37 15.09 6.47 -4.73
N GLU A 38 14.55 7.53 -4.10
CA GLU A 38 13.51 8.43 -4.62
C GLU A 38 12.19 7.75 -5.01
N LEU A 39 11.90 6.57 -4.43
CA LEU A 39 10.68 5.82 -4.74
C LEU A 39 9.44 6.36 -4.00
N ILE A 40 9.66 7.18 -2.96
CA ILE A 40 8.62 7.79 -2.14
C ILE A 40 8.65 9.30 -2.34
N LEU A 41 7.56 9.89 -2.83
CA LEU A 41 7.46 11.36 -2.95
C LEU A 41 7.32 12.02 -1.56
N GLY A 42 6.72 11.31 -0.60
CA GLY A 42 6.65 11.72 0.80
C GLY A 42 5.66 12.84 1.05
N PHE A 43 6.13 14.08 1.03
CA PHE A 43 5.36 15.25 1.46
C PHE A 43 4.49 15.80 0.33
N VAL A 44 3.41 15.08 0.01
CA VAL A 44 2.46 15.45 -1.05
C VAL A 44 1.04 15.50 -0.47
N SER A 45 0.37 16.65 -0.61
CA SER A 45 -1.02 16.78 -0.16
C SER A 45 -1.98 15.97 -1.03
N ARG A 46 -3.17 15.63 -0.50
CA ARG A 46 -4.25 14.95 -1.25
C ARG A 46 -4.70 15.71 -2.52
N LYS A 47 -4.56 17.04 -2.52
CA LYS A 47 -4.88 17.87 -3.69
C LYS A 47 -3.78 17.76 -4.75
N GLN A 48 -2.52 17.74 -4.31
CA GLN A 48 -1.37 17.68 -5.20
C GLN A 48 -1.20 16.30 -5.83
N GLU A 49 -1.39 15.21 -5.09
CA GLU A 49 -1.32 13.85 -5.67
C GLU A 49 -2.30 13.69 -6.84
N LYS A 50 -3.54 14.17 -6.68
CA LYS A 50 -4.55 14.11 -7.75
C LYS A 50 -4.13 14.93 -8.96
N LYS A 51 -3.53 16.11 -8.73
CA LYS A 51 -3.01 16.95 -9.82
C LYS A 51 -1.87 16.25 -10.58
N LEU A 52 -0.96 15.59 -9.87
CA LEU A 52 0.18 14.87 -10.46
C LEU A 52 -0.27 13.64 -11.26
N LEU A 53 -1.27 12.92 -10.75
CA LEU A 53 -1.76 11.69 -11.36
C LEU A 53 -2.80 11.90 -12.48
N LYS A 54 -3.52 13.04 -12.49
CA LYS A 54 -4.65 13.28 -13.41
C LYS A 54 -4.34 13.07 -14.89
N SER A 55 -3.12 13.36 -15.33
CA SER A 55 -2.69 13.20 -16.73
C SER A 55 -1.80 11.98 -16.97
N LYS A 56 -1.69 11.08 -15.98
CA LYS A 56 -0.90 9.85 -16.05
C LYS A 56 -1.77 8.68 -16.49
N ARG A 57 -1.12 7.59 -16.90
CA ARG A 57 -1.82 6.41 -17.38
C ARG A 57 -2.56 5.71 -16.25
N THR A 58 -3.64 5.00 -16.56
CA THR A 58 -4.29 4.08 -15.60
C THR A 58 -3.24 3.15 -14.97
N GLY A 59 -3.32 3.02 -13.64
CA GLY A 59 -2.40 2.24 -12.82
C GLY A 59 -1.11 2.96 -12.46
N THR A 60 -0.93 4.24 -12.85
CA THR A 60 0.15 5.06 -12.27
C THR A 60 -0.18 5.40 -10.83
N PHE A 61 0.77 5.16 -9.93
CA PHE A 61 0.65 5.38 -8.50
C PHE A 61 1.82 6.18 -7.94
N LEU A 62 1.62 6.79 -6.77
CA LEU A 62 2.67 7.46 -6.00
C LEU A 62 2.54 7.13 -4.52
N LEU A 63 3.65 7.20 -3.81
CA LEU A 63 3.75 6.99 -2.37
C LEU A 63 3.89 8.34 -1.64
N ARG A 64 3.15 8.52 -0.56
CA ARG A 64 3.21 9.72 0.28
C ARG A 64 3.04 9.39 1.76
N PHE A 65 3.46 10.31 2.60
CA PHE A 65 3.18 10.27 4.03
C PHE A 65 1.73 10.70 4.30
N SER A 66 1.12 10.05 5.28
CA SER A 66 -0.22 10.37 5.73
C SER A 66 -0.20 11.63 6.59
N GLU A 67 -1.04 12.61 6.25
CA GLU A 67 -1.28 13.79 7.09
C GLU A 67 -2.28 13.50 8.24
N SER A 68 -2.97 12.35 8.19
CA SER A 68 -4.05 12.00 9.13
C SER A 68 -3.74 10.80 10.03
N VAL A 69 -2.58 10.16 9.87
CA VAL A 69 -2.13 9.01 10.68
C VAL A 69 -0.68 9.25 11.06
N LEU A 70 -0.35 9.16 12.35
CA LEU A 70 1.02 9.26 12.86
C LEU A 70 1.90 8.18 12.24
N GLY A 71 3.05 8.55 11.69
CA GLY A 71 3.99 7.56 11.13
C GLY A 71 3.37 6.70 10.03
N GLY A 72 2.45 7.25 9.23
CA GLY A 72 1.77 6.50 8.17
C GLY A 72 2.34 6.76 6.77
N VAL A 73 2.48 5.72 5.96
CA VAL A 73 2.71 5.78 4.50
C VAL A 73 1.51 5.21 3.75
N THR A 74 1.11 5.84 2.65
CA THR A 74 0.03 5.36 1.78
C THR A 74 0.43 5.52 0.32
N PHE A 75 -0.27 4.82 -0.57
CA PHE A 75 -0.19 5.04 -2.01
C PHE A 75 -1.56 5.41 -2.59
N THR A 76 -1.50 6.25 -3.61
CA THR A 76 -2.66 6.67 -4.41
C THR A 76 -2.40 6.32 -5.86
N TRP A 77 -3.39 5.77 -6.57
CA TRP A 77 -3.31 5.51 -8.01
C TRP A 77 -4.50 6.07 -8.77
N VAL A 78 -4.31 6.26 -10.07
CA VAL A 78 -5.33 6.78 -10.98
C VAL A 78 -5.90 5.68 -11.86
N GLU A 79 -7.20 5.76 -12.10
CA GLU A 79 -7.92 4.92 -13.05
C GLU A 79 -8.76 5.82 -13.97
N HIS A 80 -8.58 5.62 -15.28
CA HIS A 80 -9.33 6.33 -16.31
C HIS A 80 -10.44 5.46 -16.86
N HIS A 81 -11.60 6.09 -17.03
CA HIS A 81 -12.81 5.49 -17.59
C HIS A 81 -13.01 5.96 -19.02
N GLU A 82 -13.58 5.13 -19.89
CA GLU A 82 -13.80 5.47 -21.32
C GLU A 82 -14.58 6.78 -21.51
N ARG A 83 -15.51 7.06 -20.59
CA ARG A 83 -16.35 8.27 -20.58
C ARG A 83 -16.46 8.80 -19.16
N GLY A 84 -15.47 9.56 -18.70
CA GLY A 84 -15.56 10.19 -17.39
C GLY A 84 -14.30 10.91 -16.91
N SER A 85 -14.42 11.56 -15.76
CA SER A 85 -13.25 12.01 -15.00
C SER A 85 -12.51 10.80 -14.41
N PRO A 86 -11.18 10.85 -14.31
CA PRO A 86 -10.44 9.78 -13.64
C PRO A 86 -10.86 9.64 -12.18
N THR A 87 -10.90 8.39 -11.71
CA THR A 87 -11.01 8.06 -10.30
C THR A 87 -9.63 7.97 -9.68
N PHE A 88 -9.54 8.34 -8.40
CA PHE A 88 -8.31 8.24 -7.62
C PHE A 88 -8.62 7.38 -6.41
N HIS A 89 -7.86 6.31 -6.27
CA HIS A 89 -7.99 5.37 -5.18
C HIS A 89 -6.79 5.49 -4.27
N ALA A 90 -6.99 5.34 -2.98
CA ALA A 90 -5.94 5.32 -1.99
C ALA A 90 -6.26 4.26 -0.94
N VAL A 91 -5.23 3.63 -0.39
CA VAL A 91 -5.37 2.70 0.73
C VAL A 91 -5.27 3.43 2.06
N ASP A 92 -5.78 2.79 3.11
CA ASP A 92 -5.48 3.24 4.46
C ASP A 92 -3.96 3.21 4.70
N PRO A 93 -3.41 4.19 5.43
CA PRO A 93 -1.97 4.27 5.65
C PRO A 93 -1.44 3.07 6.44
N TYR A 94 -0.32 2.52 5.98
CA TYR A 94 0.48 1.55 6.73
C TYR A 94 1.40 2.29 7.70
N THR A 95 1.48 1.79 8.92
CA THR A 95 2.37 2.28 9.97
C THR A 95 3.45 1.24 10.28
N ALA A 96 4.33 1.53 11.23
CA ALA A 96 5.38 0.60 11.65
C ALA A 96 4.83 -0.77 12.09
N SER A 97 3.63 -0.83 12.70
CA SER A 97 3.01 -2.10 13.12
C SER A 97 2.65 -3.01 11.96
N GLU A 98 2.25 -2.46 10.82
CA GLU A 98 1.99 -3.27 9.61
C GLU A 98 3.30 -3.59 8.90
N LEU A 99 4.20 -2.61 8.78
CA LEU A 99 5.45 -2.73 8.02
C LEU A 99 6.50 -3.64 8.66
N VAL A 100 6.38 -3.94 9.96
CA VAL A 100 7.20 -4.99 10.60
C VAL A 100 6.79 -6.40 10.14
N SER A 101 5.52 -6.59 9.77
CA SER A 101 4.98 -7.90 9.36
C SER A 101 5.16 -8.15 7.87
N LEU A 102 4.98 -7.12 7.04
CA LEU A 102 5.15 -7.21 5.60
C LEU A 102 5.79 -5.93 5.05
N ALA A 103 6.92 -6.06 4.38
CA ALA A 103 7.64 -4.93 3.83
C ALA A 103 6.81 -4.22 2.75
N LEU A 104 6.89 -2.88 2.70
CA LEU A 104 6.12 -2.08 1.74
C LEU A 104 6.30 -2.52 0.27
N PRO A 105 7.49 -2.91 -0.23
CA PRO A 105 7.64 -3.41 -1.60
C PRO A 105 6.83 -4.69 -1.86
N ASP A 106 6.77 -5.60 -0.89
CA ASP A 106 5.98 -6.83 -1.00
C ASP A 106 4.47 -6.52 -0.94
N ILE A 107 4.05 -5.57 -0.09
CA ILE A 107 2.66 -5.05 -0.11
C ILE A 107 2.31 -4.54 -1.51
N ILE A 108 3.17 -3.71 -2.10
CA ILE A 108 2.96 -3.13 -3.44
C ILE A 108 2.92 -4.22 -4.52
N ARG A 109 3.78 -5.24 -4.43
CA ARG A 109 3.83 -6.38 -5.37
C ARG A 109 2.55 -7.21 -5.33
N ASP A 110 2.10 -7.54 -4.12
CA ASP A 110 1.05 -8.52 -3.89
C ASP A 110 -0.34 -7.87 -3.71
N TYR A 111 -0.44 -6.54 -3.77
CA TYR A 111 -1.73 -5.83 -3.70
C TYR A 111 -2.68 -6.31 -4.79
N GLN A 112 -3.91 -6.66 -4.40
CA GLN A 112 -4.94 -7.14 -5.31
C GLN A 112 -6.22 -6.35 -5.10
N MET A 113 -6.85 -5.96 -6.20
CA MET A 113 -8.18 -5.36 -6.20
C MET A 113 -9.09 -6.19 -7.10
N MET A 114 -10.31 -6.45 -6.62
CA MET A 114 -11.32 -7.16 -7.42
C MET A 114 -11.79 -6.25 -8.55
N MET A 115 -11.67 -6.71 -9.79
CA MET A 115 -12.25 -6.05 -10.96
C MET A 115 -13.57 -6.71 -11.37
N GLU A 116 -14.34 -6.04 -12.23
CA GLU A 116 -15.69 -6.46 -12.67
C GLU A 116 -15.72 -7.88 -13.28
N GLU A 117 -14.60 -8.37 -13.83
CA GLU A 117 -14.47 -9.70 -14.42
C GLU A 117 -14.16 -10.83 -13.41
N ASN A 118 -14.19 -10.53 -12.10
CA ASN A 118 -13.95 -11.48 -11.00
C ASN A 118 -12.53 -12.09 -10.96
N ILE A 119 -11.58 -11.47 -11.66
CA ILE A 119 -10.15 -11.80 -11.62
C ILE A 119 -9.44 -10.74 -10.77
N PRO A 120 -8.82 -11.10 -9.63
CA PRO A 120 -8.05 -10.14 -8.85
C PRO A 120 -6.81 -9.71 -9.64
N GLU A 121 -6.69 -8.40 -9.88
CA GLU A 121 -5.53 -7.80 -10.53
C GLU A 121 -4.87 -6.78 -9.61
N ASN A 122 -3.55 -6.65 -9.72
CA ASN A 122 -2.83 -5.57 -9.04
C ASN A 122 -2.98 -4.26 -9.84
N PRO A 123 -3.68 -3.22 -9.32
CA PRO A 123 -3.85 -1.95 -10.01
C PRO A 123 -2.58 -1.08 -10.05
N LEU A 124 -1.56 -1.38 -9.25
CA LEU A 124 -0.31 -0.62 -9.15
C LEU A 124 0.65 -1.06 -10.26
N LYS A 125 0.61 -0.35 -11.40
CA LYS A 125 1.37 -0.73 -12.60
C LYS A 125 2.63 0.11 -12.82
N TYR A 126 2.55 1.41 -12.55
CA TYR A 126 3.64 2.35 -12.82
C TYR A 126 3.88 3.24 -11.62
N LEU A 127 5.09 3.22 -11.08
CA LEU A 127 5.51 4.25 -10.13
C LEU A 127 5.60 5.59 -10.87
N TYR A 128 5.02 6.62 -10.28
CA TYR A 128 5.08 7.97 -10.84
C TYR A 128 6.53 8.40 -11.12
N PRO A 129 6.83 8.99 -12.29
CA PRO A 129 5.85 9.38 -13.31
C PRO A 129 5.50 8.29 -14.33
N SER A 130 6.32 7.25 -14.50
CA SER A 130 6.15 6.26 -15.58
C SER A 130 6.98 4.96 -15.44
N THR A 131 7.71 4.76 -14.35
CA THR A 131 8.57 3.58 -14.17
C THR A 131 7.71 2.35 -13.88
N ALA A 132 8.00 1.19 -14.47
CA ALA A 132 7.21 -0.01 -14.18
C ALA A 132 7.34 -0.41 -12.70
N ARG A 133 6.27 -0.93 -12.07
CA ARG A 133 6.27 -1.34 -10.66
C ARG A 133 7.45 -2.27 -10.35
N ASP A 134 7.61 -3.33 -11.12
CA ASP A 134 8.63 -4.35 -10.88
C ASP A 134 10.05 -3.86 -11.21
N GLU A 135 10.18 -2.86 -12.08
CA GLU A 135 11.45 -2.18 -12.34
C GLU A 135 11.86 -1.33 -11.14
N ALA A 136 10.91 -0.59 -10.55
CA ALA A 136 11.16 0.27 -9.40
C ALA A 136 11.36 -0.51 -8.09
N PHE A 137 10.49 -1.49 -7.82
CA PHE A 137 10.46 -2.19 -6.52
C PHE A 137 11.08 -3.59 -6.55
N GLY A 138 11.36 -4.14 -7.73
CA GLY A 138 11.98 -5.46 -7.91
C GLY A 138 13.21 -5.72 -7.04
N PRO A 139 14.17 -4.77 -6.96
CA PRO A 139 15.35 -4.92 -6.11
C PRO A 139 15.07 -5.06 -4.61
N TYR A 140 13.87 -4.69 -4.14
CA TYR A 140 13.47 -4.69 -2.72
C TYR A 140 12.47 -5.78 -2.38
N TYR A 141 12.08 -6.62 -3.34
CA TYR A 141 11.21 -7.76 -3.07
C TYR A 141 11.92 -8.76 -2.17
N SER A 142 11.22 -9.19 -1.11
CA SER A 142 11.72 -10.28 -0.30
C SER A 142 11.81 -11.54 -1.16
N GLN A 143 12.89 -12.31 -1.01
CA GLN A 143 12.94 -13.63 -1.62
C GLN A 143 11.79 -14.44 -1.02
N ARG A 144 10.87 -14.89 -1.88
CA ARG A 144 9.78 -15.75 -1.47
C ARG A 144 10.42 -17.00 -0.88
N GLN A 145 10.30 -17.21 0.44
CA GLN A 145 10.51 -18.55 0.97
C GLN A 145 9.44 -19.41 0.31
N GLU A 146 9.85 -20.25 -0.64
CA GLU A 146 9.03 -21.36 -1.13
C GLU A 146 8.78 -22.28 0.07
N GLY A 147 7.73 -21.99 0.85
CA GLY A 147 7.66 -22.60 2.17
C GLY A 147 6.44 -22.31 3.02
N THR A 148 5.37 -21.73 2.49
CA THR A 148 4.01 -21.87 3.07
C THR A 148 2.99 -21.80 1.93
N ALA A 149 3.09 -22.78 1.04
CA ALA A 149 1.97 -23.16 0.20
C ALA A 149 0.76 -23.40 1.12
N TRP A 150 -0.26 -22.54 1.02
CA TRP A 150 -1.71 -22.79 0.95
C TRP A 150 -2.31 -24.16 1.36
N HIS A 151 -1.68 -24.92 2.24
CA HIS A 151 -2.07 -26.27 2.65
C HIS A 151 -3.08 -26.32 3.80
N SER A 152 -3.90 -25.27 3.98
CA SER A 152 -5.04 -25.34 4.90
C SER A 152 -6.41 -25.05 4.30
N LEU A 153 -6.56 -24.85 2.99
CA LEU A 153 -7.91 -24.67 2.39
C LEU A 153 -8.17 -25.45 1.10
N ALA A 154 -7.58 -26.64 0.95
CA ALA A 154 -8.11 -27.62 0.01
C ALA A 154 -7.77 -29.06 0.42
N ARG A 155 -8.80 -29.84 0.78
CA ARG A 155 -8.86 -31.24 0.37
C ARG A 155 -10.24 -31.53 -0.23
N PRO A 156 -10.33 -31.88 -1.52
CA PRO A 156 -11.43 -32.68 -2.07
C PRO A 156 -11.36 -34.12 -1.50
N GLY A 157 -12.48 -34.86 -1.56
CA GLY A 157 -12.60 -36.28 -1.15
C GLY A 157 -11.53 -37.20 -1.78
N THR A 158 -11.31 -38.44 -1.35
CA THR A 158 -12.27 -39.51 -1.00
C THR A 158 -11.54 -40.73 -0.36
N GLU A 159 -12.32 -41.70 0.18
CA GLU A 159 -12.14 -43.19 0.21
C GLU A 159 -11.74 -43.88 1.55
N PRO A 160 -12.00 -45.19 1.78
CA PRO A 160 -12.78 -46.22 1.03
C PRO A 160 -13.77 -47.09 1.88
N GLY A 161 -14.73 -47.71 1.18
CA GLY A 161 -15.25 -49.09 1.36
C GLY A 161 -15.68 -49.64 2.73
N GLN A 162 -16.99 -49.90 2.89
CA GLN A 162 -17.47 -51.16 3.49
C GLN A 162 -18.69 -51.67 2.72
N HIS A 163 -18.51 -52.81 2.03
CA HIS A 163 -19.58 -53.62 1.46
C HIS A 163 -19.52 -54.97 2.17
N LEU A 164 -20.57 -55.33 2.92
CA LEU A 164 -20.93 -56.71 3.21
C LEU A 164 -22.40 -56.74 3.63
N ALA A 165 -23.15 -57.59 2.94
CA ALA A 165 -24.61 -57.70 2.94
C ALA A 165 -25.10 -58.78 3.95
N PRO A 166 -26.30 -59.37 3.79
CA PRO A 166 -27.44 -59.23 4.69
C PRO A 166 -27.67 -60.45 5.61
N SER A 167 -28.63 -60.34 6.53
CA SER A 167 -29.47 -61.45 7.04
C SER A 167 -30.79 -60.89 7.54
#